data_AF-A0A427T1Q1-F1
#
_entry.id   AF-A0A427T1Q1-F1
#
_cell.length_a   1.000
_cell.length_b   1.000
_cell.length_c   1.000
_cell.angle_alpha   90.00
_cell.angle_beta   90.00
_cell.angle_gamma   90.00
#
_symmetry.space_group_name_H-M   'P 1'
#
loop_
_entity.id
_entity.type
_entity.pdbx_description
1 polymer ?
#
loop_
_entity_poly.entity_id
_entity_poly.type
_entity_poly.pdbx_seq_one_letter_code
_entity_poly.pdbx_strand_id
1 'polypeptide(L)'
;MTLPLPTSFALTLRGYDREQVDEHLAETREELRLLTLDRDAALAEAEALARRLEAARTENDRLRARLDRLAAAPADPAAVGDRVRRMLELARAEADAVVTSARHRADAILEQATAVERRVAVRLRAIDDYLARAEHLLAEEAEPPVRTKHLTAA
;
A
#
# COMPACT_ATOMS: atom_id res chain seq x y z
N MET A 1 -5.70 16.79 6.17
CA MET A 1 -6.84 17.62 5.72
C MET A 1 -6.99 18.75 6.71
N THR A 2 -6.76 19.99 6.30
CA THR A 2 -7.02 21.16 7.16
C THR A 2 -8.46 21.60 6.94
N LEU A 3 -9.34 21.23 7.88
CA LEU A 3 -10.68 21.80 7.94
C LEU A 3 -10.55 23.22 8.53
N PRO A 4 -11.13 24.25 7.88
CA PRO A 4 -11.05 25.60 8.41
C PRO A 4 -11.91 25.69 9.67
N LEU A 5 -11.27 25.96 10.82
CA LEU A 5 -12.00 26.32 12.03
C LEU A 5 -12.77 27.62 11.77
N PRO A 6 -14.05 27.72 12.19
CA PRO A 6 -14.81 28.94 12.05
C PRO A 6 -14.07 30.09 12.76
N THR A 7 -13.90 31.22 12.06
CA THR A 7 -13.17 32.38 12.59
C THR A 7 -13.91 33.08 13.75
N SER A 8 -15.16 32.70 14.03
CA SER A 8 -15.95 33.13 15.20
C SER A 8 -17.23 32.32 15.39
N PHE A 9 -17.74 32.22 16.63
CA PHE A 9 -19.08 31.69 16.94
C PHE A 9 -20.18 32.73 16.69
N ALA A 10 -21.39 32.26 16.40
CA ALA A 10 -22.60 33.06 16.31
C ALA A 10 -22.94 33.70 17.66
N LEU A 11 -23.48 34.91 17.64
CA LEU A 11 -23.88 35.65 18.83
C LEU A 11 -25.38 35.49 19.07
N THR A 12 -25.75 35.25 20.33
CA THR A 12 -27.13 35.23 20.84
C THR A 12 -27.32 36.35 21.88
N LEU A 13 -28.54 36.55 22.37
CA LEU A 13 -28.80 37.55 23.41
C LEU A 13 -27.97 37.21 24.66
N ARG A 14 -26.94 38.03 24.92
CA ARG A 14 -25.93 37.87 26.00
C ARG A 14 -24.86 36.78 25.77
N GLY A 15 -24.33 36.62 24.56
CA GLY A 15 -23.06 35.91 24.38
C GLY A 15 -22.97 35.12 23.09
N TYR A 16 -22.12 34.08 23.09
CA TYR A 16 -22.03 33.13 21.99
C TYR A 16 -23.13 32.07 22.08
N ASP A 17 -23.48 31.48 20.94
CA ASP A 17 -24.33 30.31 20.88
C ASP A 17 -23.67 29.13 21.60
N ARG A 18 -24.31 28.65 22.67
CA ARG A 18 -23.76 27.60 23.52
C ARG A 18 -23.70 26.26 22.79
N GLU A 19 -24.70 25.94 21.97
CA GLU A 19 -24.74 24.66 21.24
C GLU A 19 -23.59 24.60 20.23
N GLN A 20 -23.37 25.69 19.50
CA GLN A 20 -22.26 25.80 18.57
C GLN A 20 -20.88 25.71 19.26
N VAL A 21 -20.73 26.36 20.42
CA VAL A 21 -19.48 26.27 21.20
C VAL A 21 -19.24 24.85 21.70
N ASP A 22 -20.27 24.20 22.23
CA ASP A 22 -20.17 22.83 22.75
C ASP A 22 -19.81 21.83 21.64
N GLU A 23 -20.43 21.95 20.46
CA GLU A 23 -20.12 21.14 19.28
C GLU A 23 -18.65 21.33 18.84
N HIS A 24 -18.21 22.59 18.69
CA HIS A 24 -16.85 22.89 18.29
C HIS A 24 -15.79 22.41 19.30
N LEU A 25 -16.09 22.51 20.60
CA LEU A 25 -15.23 21.98 21.65
C LEU A 25 -15.19 20.44 21.62
N ALA A 26 -16.29 19.78 21.24
CA ALA A 26 -16.30 18.33 21.06
C ALA A 26 -15.44 17.91 19.86
N GLU A 27 -15.59 18.58 18.72
CA GLU A 27 -14.76 18.37 17.52
C GLU A 27 -13.28 18.59 17.82
N THR A 28 -12.92 19.73 18.41
CA THR A 28 -11.53 20.07 18.75
C THR A 28 -10.92 19.04 19.71
N ARG A 29 -11.69 18.54 20.67
CA ARG A 29 -11.21 17.50 21.59
C ARG A 29 -10.93 16.19 20.88
N GLU A 30 -11.76 15.79 19.93
CA GLU A 30 -11.50 14.57 19.14
C GLU A 30 -10.30 14.76 18.22
N GLU A 31 -10.14 15.92 17.59
CA GLU A 31 -8.95 16.24 16.79
C GLU A 31 -7.68 16.18 17.62
N LEU A 32 -7.67 16.76 18.83
CA LEU A 32 -6.53 16.66 19.75
C LEU A 32 -6.25 15.22 20.19
N ARG A 33 -7.30 14.40 20.36
CA ARG A 33 -7.16 12.98 20.67
C ARG A 33 -6.50 12.23 19.53
N LEU A 34 -6.94 12.46 18.29
CA LEU A 34 -6.34 11.87 17.09
C LEU A 34 -4.88 12.32 16.91
N LEU A 35 -4.59 13.62 17.04
CA LEU A 35 -3.22 14.14 16.96
C LEU A 35 -2.31 13.55 18.05
N THR A 36 -2.85 13.32 19.24
CA THR A 36 -2.11 12.67 20.33
C THR A 36 -1.77 11.22 19.97
N LEU A 37 -2.73 10.47 19.44
CA LEU A 37 -2.52 9.10 18.97
C LEU A 37 -1.48 9.03 17.84
N ASP A 38 -1.58 9.93 16.86
CA ASP A 38 -0.63 10.01 15.75
C ASP A 38 0.78 10.35 16.23
N ARG A 39 0.90 11.31 17.16
CA ARG A 39 2.18 11.66 17.79
C ARG A 39 2.78 10.47 18.52
N ASP A 40 1.98 9.76 19.31
CA ASP A 40 2.46 8.64 20.10
C ASP A 40 2.90 7.47 19.18
N ALA A 41 2.19 7.24 18.08
CA ALA A 41 2.60 6.29 17.05
C ALA A 41 3.92 6.70 16.36
N ALA A 42 4.07 7.97 16.00
CA ALA A 42 5.29 8.50 15.40
C ALA A 42 6.49 8.42 16.35
N LEU A 43 6.29 8.67 17.65
CA LEU A 43 7.33 8.50 18.67
C LEU A 43 7.77 7.04 18.80
N ALA A 44 6.82 6.11 18.85
CA ALA A 44 7.13 4.68 18.92
C ALA A 44 7.93 4.20 17.69
N GLU A 45 7.58 4.70 16.51
CA GLU A 45 8.32 4.42 15.27
C GLU A 45 9.74 5.01 15.31
N ALA A 46 9.88 6.28 15.73
CA ALA A 46 11.18 6.94 15.85
C ALA A 46 12.11 6.19 16.81
N GLU A 47 11.60 5.74 17.96
CA GLU A 47 12.35 4.91 18.90
C GLU A 47 12.76 3.56 18.31
N ALA A 48 11.87 2.90 17.56
CA ALA A 48 12.17 1.64 16.89
C ALA A 48 13.27 1.82 15.83
N LEU A 49 13.22 2.92 15.06
CA LEU A 49 14.25 3.28 14.09
C LEU A 49 15.58 3.59 14.76
N ALA A 50 15.58 4.33 15.87
CA ALA A 50 16.79 4.61 16.64
C ALA A 50 17.46 3.32 17.14
N ARG A 51 16.69 2.37 17.68
CA ARG A 51 17.22 1.05 18.08
C ARG A 51 17.82 0.29 16.92
N ARG A 52 17.18 0.30 15.74
CA ARG A 52 17.70 -0.35 14.53
C ARG A 52 19.00 0.30 14.04
N LEU A 53 19.08 1.62 14.11
CA LEU A 53 20.27 2.38 13.72
C LEU A 53 21.46 2.03 14.63
N GLU A 54 21.26 1.99 15.94
CA GLU A 54 22.33 1.63 16.88
C GLU A 54 22.79 0.17 16.73
N ALA A 55 21.86 -0.75 16.48
CA ALA A 55 22.20 -2.14 16.16
C ALA A 55 23.05 -2.23 14.88
N ALA A 56 22.66 -1.49 13.83
CA ALA A 56 23.40 -1.47 12.56
C ALA A 56 24.79 -0.83 12.71
N ARG A 57 24.93 0.25 13.50
CA ARG A 57 26.22 0.88 13.82
C ARG A 57 27.14 -0.09 14.55
N THR A 58 26.61 -0.77 15.58
CA THR A 58 27.36 -1.77 16.35
C THR A 58 27.86 -2.92 15.47
N GLU A 59 27.01 -3.43 14.56
CA GLU A 59 27.42 -4.48 13.63
C GLU A 59 28.46 -3.98 12.63
N ASN A 60 28.32 -2.75 12.13
CA ASN A 60 29.30 -2.17 11.22
C ASN A 60 30.68 -2.06 11.88
N ASP A 61 30.74 -1.59 13.12
CA ASP A 61 31.99 -1.49 13.87
C ASP A 61 32.60 -2.87 14.16
N ARG A 62 31.75 -3.87 14.47
CA ARG A 62 32.19 -5.26 14.62
C ARG A 62 32.79 -5.81 13.32
N LEU A 63 32.15 -5.54 12.18
CA LEU A 63 32.62 -5.98 10.86
C LEU A 63 33.92 -5.27 10.47
N ARG A 64 34.03 -3.96 10.71
CA ARG A 64 35.28 -3.20 10.51
C ARG A 64 36.42 -3.77 11.34
N ALA A 65 36.22 -3.96 12.65
CA ALA A 65 37.23 -4.55 13.52
C ALA A 65 37.60 -5.99 13.12
N ARG A 66 36.68 -6.75 12.53
CA ARG A 66 36.98 -8.07 11.97
C ARG A 66 37.82 -7.96 10.70
N LEU A 67 37.48 -7.05 9.79
CA LEU A 67 38.23 -6.79 8.57
C LEU A 67 39.65 -6.30 8.88
N ASP A 68 39.80 -5.36 9.81
CA ASP A 68 41.11 -4.84 10.21
C ASP A 68 42.00 -5.96 10.78
N ARG A 69 41.45 -6.85 11.61
CA ARG A 69 42.17 -8.04 12.09
C ARG A 69 42.55 -8.99 10.97
N LEU A 70 41.67 -9.21 10.00
CA LEU A 70 41.95 -10.05 8.83
C LEU A 70 42.99 -9.44 7.90
N ALA A 71 43.04 -8.11 7.80
CA ALA A 71 44.00 -7.36 6.99
C ALA A 71 45.36 -7.24 7.67
N ALA A 72 45.40 -7.14 9.01
CA ALA A 72 46.62 -7.07 9.80
C ALA A 72 47.30 -8.43 10.01
N ALA A 73 46.58 -9.55 9.82
CA ALA A 73 47.18 -10.88 9.85
C ALA A 73 48.16 -11.03 8.67
N PRO A 74 49.45 -11.38 8.91
CA PRO A 74 50.39 -11.64 7.83
C PRO A 74 49.82 -12.75 6.95
N ALA A 75 49.48 -12.43 5.70
CA ALA A 75 49.05 -13.43 4.75
C ALA A 75 50.25 -14.36 4.51
N ASP A 76 50.15 -15.60 4.96
CA ASP A 76 51.01 -16.66 4.44
C ASP A 76 50.86 -16.64 2.90
N PRO A 77 51.94 -16.40 2.13
CA PRO A 77 51.89 -16.34 0.68
C PRO A 77 51.24 -17.58 0.05
N ALA A 78 51.30 -18.74 0.72
CA ALA A 78 50.66 -19.97 0.29
C ALA A 78 49.12 -19.96 0.46
N ALA A 79 48.58 -19.23 1.44
CA ALA A 79 47.15 -19.19 1.77
C ALA A 79 46.32 -18.20 0.91
N VAL A 80 46.99 -17.37 0.10
CA VAL A 80 46.33 -16.39 -0.79
C VAL A 80 45.52 -17.10 -1.88
N GLY A 81 46.04 -18.19 -2.44
CA GLY A 81 45.36 -18.97 -3.50
C GLY A 81 44.06 -19.60 -3.02
N ASP A 82 44.07 -20.20 -1.83
CA ASP A 82 42.88 -20.82 -1.25
C ASP A 82 41.82 -19.78 -0.87
N ARG A 83 42.25 -18.59 -0.42
CA ARG A 83 41.34 -17.48 -0.13
C ARG A 83 40.69 -16.92 -1.39
N VAL A 84 41.45 -16.71 -2.46
CA VAL A 84 40.90 -16.27 -3.75
C VAL A 84 39.94 -17.32 -4.29
N ARG A 85 40.27 -18.61 -4.19
CA ARG A 85 39.37 -19.71 -4.56
C ARG A 85 38.08 -19.66 -3.76
N ARG A 86 38.15 -19.49 -2.44
CA ARG A 86 36.97 -19.38 -1.57
C ARG A 86 36.14 -18.13 -1.83
N MET A 87 36.78 -17.01 -2.14
CA MET A 87 36.11 -15.76 -2.50
C MET A 87 35.39 -15.88 -3.84
N LEU A 88 35.99 -16.58 -4.82
CA LEU A 88 35.36 -16.89 -6.10
C LEU A 88 34.18 -17.86 -5.92
N GLU A 89 34.30 -18.88 -5.05
CA GLU A 89 33.18 -19.76 -4.69
C GLU A 89 32.01 -18.96 -4.10
N LEU A 90 32.29 -18.06 -3.14
CA LEU A 90 31.28 -17.21 -2.51
C LEU A 90 30.66 -16.23 -3.51
N ALA A 91 31.46 -15.57 -4.35
CA ALA A 91 30.96 -14.65 -5.36
C ALA A 91 30.07 -15.38 -6.39
N ARG A 92 30.42 -16.63 -6.74
CA ARG A 92 29.60 -17.45 -7.64
C ARG A 92 28.29 -17.86 -6.99
N ALA A 93 28.32 -18.29 -5.74
CA ALA A 93 27.11 -18.60 -4.97
C ALA A 93 26.19 -17.36 -4.85
N GLU A 94 26.76 -16.17 -4.62
CA GLU A 94 26.00 -14.92 -4.56
C GLU A 94 25.38 -14.56 -5.92
N ALA A 95 26.14 -14.70 -7.01
CA ALA A 95 25.61 -14.48 -8.36
C ALA A 95 24.44 -15.43 -8.69
N ASP A 96 24.55 -16.71 -8.33
CA ASP A 96 23.49 -17.69 -8.52
C ASP A 96 22.25 -17.36 -7.67
N ALA A 97 22.43 -16.87 -6.45
CA ALA A 97 21.35 -16.41 -5.58
C ALA A 97 20.62 -15.18 -6.17
N VAL A 98 21.38 -14.21 -6.69
CA VAL A 98 20.82 -13.02 -7.36
C VAL A 98 20.01 -13.42 -8.60
N VAL A 99 20.54 -14.30 -9.45
CA VAL A 99 19.83 -14.80 -10.64
C VAL A 99 18.55 -15.53 -10.26
N THR A 100 18.61 -16.40 -9.23
CA THR A 100 17.45 -17.14 -8.74
C THR A 100 16.37 -16.19 -8.19
N SER A 101 16.77 -15.20 -7.39
CA SER A 101 15.86 -14.16 -6.89
C SER A 101 15.23 -13.33 -8.01
N ALA A 102 16.01 -12.97 -9.03
CA ALA A 102 15.51 -12.23 -10.19
C ALA A 102 14.48 -13.05 -10.98
N ARG A 103 14.72 -14.35 -11.17
CA ARG A 103 13.76 -15.27 -11.80
C ARG A 103 12.46 -15.37 -11.02
N HIS A 104 12.53 -15.61 -9.71
CA HIS A 104 11.32 -15.65 -8.87
C HIS A 104 10.52 -14.35 -8.91
N ARG A 105 11.19 -13.19 -8.93
CA ARG A 105 10.51 -11.90 -9.08
C ARG A 105 9.85 -11.74 -10.44
N ALA A 106 10.51 -12.17 -11.51
CA ALA A 106 9.94 -12.15 -12.86
C ALA A 106 8.70 -13.06 -12.95
N ASP A 107 8.77 -14.27 -12.41
CA ASP A 107 7.65 -15.21 -12.37
C ASP A 107 6.47 -14.62 -11.61
N ALA A 108 6.71 -14.03 -10.43
CA ALA A 108 5.66 -13.38 -9.65
C ALA A 108 5.00 -12.20 -10.40
N ILE A 109 5.78 -11.41 -11.15
CA ILE A 109 5.23 -10.33 -11.98
C ILE A 109 4.35 -10.89 -13.09
N LEU A 110 4.76 -11.98 -13.75
CA LEU A 110 3.97 -12.63 -14.80
C LEU A 110 2.66 -13.22 -14.23
N GLU A 111 2.73 -13.86 -13.07
CA GLU A 111 1.54 -14.37 -12.38
C GLU A 111 0.56 -13.23 -12.01
N GLN A 112 1.08 -12.11 -11.53
CA GLN A 112 0.26 -10.93 -11.23
C GLN A 112 -0.36 -10.33 -12.50
N ALA A 113 0.41 -10.18 -13.58
CA ALA A 113 -0.08 -9.67 -14.85
C ALA A 113 -1.21 -10.56 -15.41
N THR A 114 -1.00 -11.87 -15.45
CA THR A 114 -2.02 -12.83 -15.91
C THR A 114 -3.25 -12.84 -15.00
N ALA A 115 -3.09 -12.67 -13.69
CA ALA A 115 -4.22 -12.54 -12.77
C ALA A 115 -5.02 -11.25 -13.02
N VAL A 116 -4.35 -10.13 -13.30
CA VAL A 116 -5.01 -8.86 -13.69
C VAL A 116 -5.74 -9.01 -15.01
N GLU A 117 -5.12 -9.59 -16.04
CA GLU A 117 -5.74 -9.85 -17.34
C GLU A 117 -7.01 -10.70 -17.18
N ARG A 118 -6.95 -11.77 -16.38
CA ARG A 118 -8.12 -12.62 -16.09
C ARG A 118 -9.24 -11.83 -15.40
N ARG A 119 -8.91 -11.00 -14.42
CA ARG A 119 -9.91 -10.14 -13.72
C ARG A 119 -10.57 -9.16 -14.68
N VAL A 120 -9.79 -8.52 -15.55
CA VAL A 120 -10.30 -7.60 -16.57
C VAL A 120 -11.22 -8.35 -17.54
N ALA A 121 -10.80 -9.51 -18.04
CA ALA A 121 -11.62 -10.32 -18.95
C ALA A 121 -12.96 -10.75 -18.31
N VAL A 122 -12.95 -11.17 -17.03
CA VAL A 122 -14.18 -11.49 -16.29
C VAL A 122 -15.06 -10.26 -16.14
N ARG A 123 -14.48 -9.09 -15.83
CA ARG A 123 -15.24 -7.85 -15.66
C ARG A 123 -15.89 -7.39 -16.95
N LEU A 124 -15.19 -7.45 -18.08
CA LEU A 124 -15.73 -7.10 -19.39
C LEU A 124 -16.90 -8.01 -19.77
N ARG A 125 -16.76 -9.33 -19.61
CA ARG A 125 -17.87 -10.27 -19.83
C ARG A 125 -19.10 -9.95 -18.98
N ALA A 126 -18.91 -9.59 -17.71
CA ALA A 126 -20.01 -9.22 -16.84
C ALA A 126 -20.72 -7.92 -17.28
N ILE A 127 -19.98 -6.98 -17.89
CA ILE A 127 -20.55 -5.76 -18.47
C ILE A 127 -21.36 -6.12 -19.72
N ASP A 128 -20.80 -6.94 -20.62
CA ASP A 128 -21.48 -7.39 -21.84
C ASP A 128 -22.79 -8.11 -21.49
N ASP A 129 -22.77 -9.02 -20.51
CA ASP A 129 -23.95 -9.73 -20.00
C ASP A 129 -25.01 -8.77 -19.42
N TYR A 130 -24.58 -7.71 -18.73
CA TYR A 130 -25.48 -6.71 -18.16
C TYR A 130 -26.16 -5.88 -19.25
N LEU A 131 -25.39 -5.44 -20.25
CA LEU A 131 -25.92 -4.70 -21.40
C LEU A 131 -26.93 -5.54 -22.18
N ALA A 132 -26.62 -6.81 -22.45
CA ALA A 132 -27.51 -7.71 -23.16
C ALA A 132 -28.85 -7.92 -22.40
N ARG A 133 -28.81 -8.00 -21.06
CA ARG A 133 -30.04 -8.06 -20.24
C ARG A 133 -30.83 -6.76 -20.27
N ALA A 134 -30.17 -5.62 -20.21
CA ALA A 134 -30.84 -4.32 -20.28
C ALA A 134 -31.54 -4.13 -21.64
N GLU A 135 -30.87 -4.53 -22.74
CA GLU A 135 -31.47 -4.54 -24.08
C GLU A 135 -32.70 -5.46 -24.15
N HIS A 136 -32.64 -6.65 -23.55
CA HIS A 136 -33.77 -7.57 -23.51
C HIS A 136 -34.97 -7.01 -22.74
N LEU A 137 -34.75 -6.37 -21.58
CA LEU A 137 -35.81 -5.75 -20.78
C LEU A 137 -36.45 -4.57 -21.51
N LEU A 138 -35.65 -3.74 -22.20
CA LEU A 138 -36.17 -2.64 -23.02
C LEU A 138 -36.99 -3.16 -24.21
N ALA A 139 -36.62 -4.31 -24.78
CA ALA A 139 -37.38 -4.97 -25.84
C ALA A 139 -38.72 -5.55 -25.32
N GLU A 140 -38.75 -6.12 -24.11
CA GLU A 140 -40.00 -6.57 -23.47
C GLU A 140 -40.93 -5.41 -23.09
N GLU A 141 -40.40 -4.28 -22.60
CA GLU A 141 -41.21 -3.09 -22.29
C GLU A 141 -41.76 -2.38 -23.54
N ALA A 142 -41.07 -2.53 -24.68
CA ALA A 142 -41.49 -1.97 -25.97
C ALA A 142 -42.62 -2.76 -26.66
N GLU A 143 -43.05 -3.91 -26.11
CA GLU A 143 -44.16 -4.69 -26.63
C GLU A 143 -45.48 -4.25 -25.94
N PRO A 144 -46.34 -3.42 -26.59
CA PRO A 144 -47.54 -2.90 -25.95
C PRO A 144 -48.57 -4.02 -25.70
N PRO A 145 -49.38 -3.93 -24.62
CA PRO A 145 -50.38 -4.95 -24.33
C PRO A 145 -51.36 -5.05 -25.49
N VAL A 146 -51.47 -6.23 -26.10
CA VAL A 146 -52.41 -6.54 -27.18
C VAL A 146 -53.85 -6.32 -26.69
N ARG A 147 -54.36 -5.10 -26.85
CA ARG A 147 -55.79 -4.77 -26.78
C ARG A 147 -56.33 -4.67 -28.20
N THR A 148 -56.63 -5.82 -28.80
CA THR A 148 -57.47 -5.86 -30.00
C THR A 148 -58.93 -5.76 -29.58
N LYS A 149 -59.46 -4.54 -29.54
CA LYS A 149 -60.91 -4.28 -29.57
C LYS A 149 -61.25 -3.17 -30.54
N HIS A 150 -61.91 -3.61 -31.61
CA HIS A 150 -62.95 -2.95 -32.41
C HIS A 150 -62.56 -1.73 -33.27
N LEU A 151 -62.77 -1.88 -34.58
CA LEU A 151 -63.58 -0.94 -35.38
C LEU A 151 -64.10 -1.73 -36.61
N THR A 152 -65.38 -2.07 -36.68
CA THR A 152 -66.43 -1.37 -37.45
C THR A 152 -66.05 -1.07 -38.90
N ALA A 153 -66.67 -1.78 -39.84
CA ALA A 153 -66.93 -1.30 -41.19
C ALA A 153 -68.19 -1.99 -41.76
N ALA A 154 -69.01 -1.18 -42.43
CA ALA A 154 -70.29 -1.43 -43.10
C ALA A 154 -71.54 -1.42 -42.21
#